data_AF-A0A4Y2A513-F1
#
_entry.id   AF-A0A4Y2A513-F1
#
_cell.length_a   1.000
_cell.length_b   1.000
_cell.length_c   1.000
_cell.angle_alpha   90.00
_cell.angle_beta   90.00
_cell.angle_gamma   90.00
#
_symmetry.space_group_name_H-M   'P 1'
#
loop_
_entity.id
_entity.type
_entity.pdbx_description
1 polymer ?
#
loop_
_entity_poly.entity_id
_entity_poly.type
_entity_poly.pdbx_seq_one_letter_code
_entity_poly.pdbx_strand_id
1 'polypeptide(L)'
;MTSATTAVGVLVANHRHGQTLPKEVRPVIGVEAKCWKRRLNHTLKKKKLLHNNQFGFREGRSTDDSIHKLVEKIQDAKNKKLHTMVISLDIQRAFDHLQYNSIRNSLDQINFLSHAIETLQDILIDRKVTIQRAQGPVSRSQQEVPTQVQWF
;
A
#
# COMPACT_ATOMS: atom_id res chain seq x y z
N MET A 1 27.21 -12.96 6.49
CA MET A 1 26.19 -14.02 6.31
C MET A 1 24.84 -13.32 6.21
N THR A 2 24.37 -13.06 5.00
CA THR A 2 23.09 -12.41 4.73
C THR A 2 21.98 -13.44 4.89
N SER A 3 21.19 -13.31 5.97
CA SER A 3 19.97 -14.07 6.17
C SER A 3 18.94 -13.59 5.16
N ALA A 4 18.73 -14.34 4.08
CA ALA A 4 17.63 -14.08 3.15
C ALA A 4 16.32 -14.45 3.86
N THR A 5 15.61 -13.46 4.41
CA THR A 5 14.24 -13.69 4.88
C THR A 5 13.39 -14.03 3.65
N THR A 6 13.09 -15.31 3.49
CA THR A 6 12.13 -15.78 2.50
C THR A 6 10.74 -15.37 2.98
N ALA A 7 10.20 -14.28 2.44
CA ALA A 7 8.81 -13.92 2.65
C ALA A 7 7.92 -14.93 1.91
N VAL A 8 7.43 -15.94 2.62
CA VAL A 8 6.43 -16.89 2.09
C VAL A 8 5.09 -16.17 2.05
N GLY A 9 4.73 -15.63 0.88
CA GLY A 9 3.39 -15.10 0.63
C GLY A 9 2.39 -16.25 0.41
N VAL A 10 1.45 -16.45 1.32
CA VAL A 10 0.29 -17.33 1.09
C VAL A 10 -0.71 -16.61 0.19
N LEU A 11 -1.19 -17.29 -0.84
CA LEU A 11 -2.11 -16.75 -1.84
C LEU A 11 -3.57 -17.04 -1.48
N VAL A 12 -4.44 -16.04 -1.60
CA VAL A 12 -5.89 -16.24 -1.67
C VAL A 12 -6.32 -15.99 -3.11
N ALA A 13 -6.68 -17.06 -3.83
CA ALA A 13 -7.19 -16.97 -5.19
C ALA A 13 -8.72 -16.80 -5.17
N ASN A 14 -9.23 -15.77 -5.85
CA ASN A 14 -10.67 -15.64 -6.10
C ASN A 14 -11.04 -16.55 -7.29
N HIS A 15 -11.67 -17.70 -6.99
CA HIS A 15 -12.07 -18.66 -8.02
C HIS A 15 -13.36 -18.18 -8.69
N ARG A 16 -13.28 -17.54 -9.85
CA ARG A 16 -14.42 -17.45 -10.79
C ARG A 16 -14.30 -18.64 -11.74
N HIS A 17 -15.39 -19.39 -11.92
CA HIS A 17 -15.43 -20.62 -12.72
C HIS A 17 -14.72 -20.43 -14.09
N GLY A 18 -13.76 -21.31 -14.39
CA GLY A 18 -13.16 -21.45 -15.72
C GLY A 18 -11.78 -20.81 -15.98
N GLN A 19 -11.09 -20.22 -14.99
CA GLN A 19 -9.72 -19.70 -15.19
C GLN A 19 -8.69 -20.47 -14.34
N THR A 20 -7.64 -20.99 -14.98
CA THR A 20 -6.58 -21.81 -14.37
C THR A 20 -5.48 -21.00 -13.68
N LEU A 21 -5.50 -19.67 -13.79
CA LEU A 21 -4.55 -18.78 -13.11
C LEU A 21 -5.32 -17.67 -12.37
N PRO A 22 -4.95 -17.35 -11.11
CA PRO A 22 -5.46 -16.16 -10.44
C PRO A 22 -5.09 -14.94 -11.29
N LYS A 23 -6.08 -14.17 -11.74
CA LYS A 23 -5.84 -12.88 -12.41
C LYS A 23 -5.20 -11.85 -11.49
N GLU A 24 -5.28 -12.07 -10.19
CA GLU A 24 -4.91 -11.13 -9.15
C GLU A 24 -4.21 -11.88 -8.01
N VAL A 25 -3.03 -11.40 -7.63
CA VAL A 25 -2.24 -11.95 -6.52
C VAL A 25 -2.02 -10.86 -5.49
N ARG A 26 -2.48 -11.10 -4.25
CA ARG A 26 -2.20 -10.23 -3.10
C ARG A 26 -1.12 -10.86 -2.22
N PRO A 27 0.04 -10.21 -2.04
CA PRO A 27 1.06 -10.72 -1.14
C PRO A 27 0.58 -10.58 0.31
N VAL A 28 0.48 -11.71 1.03
CA VAL A 28 0.33 -11.68 2.48
C VAL A 28 1.68 -11.31 3.07
N ILE A 29 1.74 -10.13 3.69
CA ILE A 29 2.99 -9.61 4.22
C ILE A 29 3.21 -10.13 5.64
N GLY A 30 4.37 -10.75 5.88
CA GLY A 30 4.73 -11.39 7.15
C GLY A 30 4.87 -10.42 8.34
N VAL A 31 5.22 -10.96 9.51
CA VAL A 31 5.35 -10.22 10.78
C VAL A 31 6.28 -9.01 10.66
N GLU A 32 7.34 -9.12 9.86
CA GLU A 32 8.33 -8.06 9.65
C GLU A 32 7.70 -6.76 9.12
N ALA A 33 6.80 -6.84 8.13
CA ALA A 33 6.14 -5.66 7.60
C ALA A 33 5.12 -5.06 8.58
N LYS A 34 4.54 -5.86 9.47
CA LYS A 34 3.69 -5.35 10.55
C LYS A 34 4.51 -4.51 11.54
N CYS A 35 5.71 -4.99 11.91
CA CYS A 35 6.66 -4.22 12.72
C CYS A 35 7.11 -2.95 12.01
N TRP A 36 7.39 -3.06 10.71
CA TRP A 36 7.80 -1.93 9.88
C TRP A 36 6.72 -0.85 9.80
N LYS A 37 5.47 -1.23 9.51
CA LYS A 37 4.30 -0.34 9.52
C LYS A 37 4.13 0.37 10.86
N ARG A 38 4.26 -0.36 11.99
CA ARG A 38 4.15 0.22 13.34
C ARG A 38 5.23 1.28 13.57
N ARG A 39 6.49 0.99 13.24
CA ARG A 39 7.61 1.93 13.37
C ARG A 39 7.42 3.16 12.48
N LEU A 40 7.04 2.97 11.22
CA LEU A 40 6.77 4.07 10.30
C LEU A 40 5.66 4.97 10.84
N ASN A 41 4.51 4.40 11.22
CA ASN A 41 3.39 5.16 11.76
C ASN A 41 3.75 5.94 13.02
N HIS A 42 4.54 5.33 13.92
CA HIS A 42 5.04 6.02 15.11
C HIS A 42 5.88 7.24 14.73
N THR A 43 6.84 7.09 13.81
CA THR A 43 7.68 8.19 13.35
C THR A 43 6.88 9.30 12.67
N LEU A 44 5.95 8.95 11.77
CA LEU A 44 5.09 9.90 11.07
C LEU A 44 4.21 10.69 12.04
N LYS A 45 3.67 10.03 13.07
CA LYS A 45 2.86 10.67 14.12
C LYS A 45 3.71 11.57 15.02
N LYS A 46 4.86 11.09 15.50
CA LYS A 46 5.78 11.85 16.36
C LYS A 46 6.28 13.12 15.67
N LYS A 47 6.59 13.04 14.38
CA LYS A 47 7.08 14.17 13.57
C LYS A 47 5.96 15.01 12.94
N LYS A 48 4.68 14.64 13.13
CA LYS A 48 3.49 15.32 12.56
C LYS A 48 3.57 15.51 11.04
N LEU A 49 4.05 14.49 10.31
CA LEU A 49 4.33 14.58 8.88
C LEU A 49 3.10 14.34 7.99
N LEU A 50 2.03 13.76 8.55
CA LEU A 50 0.79 13.52 7.81
C LEU A 50 -0.12 14.74 7.84
N HIS A 51 -0.56 15.18 6.66
CA HIS A 51 -1.49 16.29 6.53
C HIS A 51 -2.82 15.98 7.24
N ASN A 52 -3.50 17.01 7.78
CA ASN A 52 -4.75 16.82 8.53
C ASN A 52 -5.90 16.25 7.69
N ASN A 53 -5.88 16.47 6.37
CA ASN A 53 -6.86 15.92 5.43
C ASN A 53 -6.44 14.57 4.82
N GLN A 54 -5.40 13.91 5.36
CA GLN A 54 -5.05 12.55 4.98
C GLN A 54 -5.74 11.56 5.92
N PHE A 55 -6.76 10.88 5.39
CA PHE A 55 -7.61 9.95 6.14
C PHE A 55 -7.26 8.48 5.86
N GLY A 56 -6.93 8.15 4.61
CA GLY A 56 -6.55 6.79 4.22
C GLY A 56 -5.29 6.29 4.94
N PHE A 57 -5.32 5.02 5.34
CA PHE A 57 -4.21 4.31 6.00
C PHE A 57 -3.67 4.97 7.28
N ARG A 58 -4.45 5.85 7.92
CA ARG A 58 -4.06 6.57 9.13
C ARG A 58 -4.82 6.07 10.35
N GLU A 59 -4.10 5.81 11.43
CA GLU A 59 -4.70 5.40 12.70
C GLU A 59 -5.62 6.50 13.26
N GLY A 60 -6.82 6.11 13.69
CA GLY A 60 -7.83 7.02 14.22
C GLY A 60 -8.47 7.92 13.17
N ARG A 61 -8.39 7.57 11.88
CA ARG A 61 -9.12 8.21 10.79
C ARG A 61 -9.80 7.15 9.93
N SER A 62 -11.00 7.45 9.42
CA SER A 62 -11.76 6.57 8.54
C SER A 62 -12.14 7.24 7.22
N THR A 63 -12.69 6.45 6.30
CA THR A 63 -13.33 6.98 5.09
C THR A 63 -14.52 7.87 5.45
N ASP A 64 -15.30 7.51 6.49
CA ASP A 64 -16.42 8.34 6.97
C ASP A 64 -15.97 9.72 7.40
N ASP A 65 -14.84 9.83 8.12
CA ASP A 65 -14.27 11.13 8.49
C ASP A 65 -13.97 11.99 7.25
N SER A 66 -13.46 11.37 6.19
CA SER A 66 -13.10 12.05 4.95
C SER A 66 -14.34 12.57 4.21
N ILE A 67 -15.39 11.75 4.14
CA ILE A 67 -16.66 12.11 3.52
C ILE A 67 -17.34 13.20 4.33
N HIS A 68 -17.38 13.06 5.65
CA HIS A 68 -17.94 14.06 6.55
C HIS A 68 -17.25 15.42 6.36
N LYS A 69 -15.91 15.44 6.29
CA LYS A 69 -15.15 16.67 6.06
C LYS A 69 -15.42 17.31 4.69
N LEU A 70 -15.62 16.49 3.66
CA LEU A 70 -15.99 16.98 2.32
C LEU A 70 -17.38 17.60 2.33
N VAL A 71 -18.36 16.92 2.92
CA VAL A 71 -19.76 17.39 3.03
C VAL A 71 -19.83 18.69 3.83
N GLU A 72 -19.12 18.79 4.95
CA GLU A 72 -19.02 20.02 5.75
C GLU A 72 -18.53 21.20 4.90
N LYS A 73 -17.46 21.02 4.11
CA LYS A 73 -16.94 22.08 3.23
C LYS A 73 -17.92 22.50 2.15
N ILE A 74 -18.63 21.55 1.55
CA ILE A 74 -19.66 21.84 0.54
C ILE A 74 -20.81 22.62 1.18
N GLN A 75 -21.26 22.21 2.36
CA GLN A 75 -22.33 22.88 3.08
C GLN A 75 -21.95 24.31 3.49
N ASP A 76 -20.72 24.52 3.98
CA ASP A 76 -20.19 25.84 4.30
C ASP A 76 -20.15 26.77 3.09
N ALA A 77 -19.69 26.27 1.94
CA ALA A 77 -19.66 27.03 0.69
C ALA A 77 -21.07 27.38 0.21
N LYS A 78 -22.01 26.43 0.31
CA LYS A 78 -23.43 26.64 0.01
C LYS A 78 -24.06 27.70 0.90
N ASN A 79 -23.81 27.67 2.21
CA ASN A 79 -24.30 28.65 3.17
C ASN A 79 -23.78 30.06 2.86
N LYS A 80 -22.53 30.15 2.36
CA LYS A 80 -21.90 31.39 1.91
C LYS A 80 -22.31 31.82 0.48
N LYS A 81 -23.21 31.08 -0.18
CA LYS A 81 -23.66 31.31 -1.56
C LYS A 81 -22.51 31.32 -2.58
N LEU A 82 -21.47 30.51 -2.35
CA LEU A 82 -20.33 30.39 -3.25
C LEU A 82 -20.56 29.31 -4.31
N HIS A 83 -20.04 29.54 -5.52
CA HIS A 83 -19.92 28.48 -6.51
C HIS A 83 -18.92 27.43 -6.03
N THR A 84 -19.31 26.16 -6.08
CA THR A 84 -18.54 25.03 -5.54
C THR A 84 -18.28 24.01 -6.64
N MET A 85 -17.03 23.57 -6.77
CA MET A 85 -16.61 22.51 -7.69
C MET A 85 -15.82 21.47 -6.90
N VAL A 86 -16.05 20.19 -7.19
CA VAL A 86 -15.28 19.08 -6.64
C VAL A 86 -14.46 18.46 -7.77
N ILE A 87 -13.16 18.32 -7.54
CA ILE A 87 -12.22 17.67 -8.46
C ILE A 87 -11.80 16.34 -7.83
N SER A 88 -12.07 15.23 -8.52
CA SER A 88 -11.63 13.90 -8.13
C SER A 88 -10.45 13.45 -8.99
N LEU A 89 -9.41 12.92 -8.35
CA LEU A 89 -8.23 12.34 -9.02
C LEU A 89 -8.05 10.89 -8.56
N ASP A 90 -7.91 9.98 -9.51
CA ASP A 90 -7.54 8.59 -9.27
C ASP A 90 -6.24 8.26 -9.99
N ILE A 91 -5.32 7.57 -9.31
CA ILE A 91 -4.01 7.20 -9.85
C ILE A 91 -4.05 5.73 -10.27
N GLN A 92 -4.12 5.49 -11.57
CA GLN A 92 -4.12 4.15 -12.13
C GLN A 92 -2.86 3.38 -11.72
N ARG A 93 -3.05 2.18 -11.16
CA ARG A 93 -1.97 1.26 -10.77
C ARG A 93 -0.89 1.93 -9.89
N ALA A 94 -1.31 2.80 -8.97
CA ALA A 94 -0.40 3.57 -8.13
C ALA A 94 0.71 2.72 -7.48
N PHE A 95 0.38 1.53 -6.98
CA PHE A 95 1.35 0.63 -6.35
C PHE A 95 2.31 -0.07 -7.33
N ASP A 96 1.87 -0.35 -8.56
CA ASP A 96 2.73 -0.99 -9.57
C ASP A 96 3.79 0.00 -10.10
N HIS A 97 3.47 1.30 -10.08
CA HIS A 97 4.38 2.36 -10.53
C HIS A 97 5.29 2.91 -9.42
N LEU A 98 5.19 2.42 -8.18
CA LEU A 98 6.05 2.87 -7.09
C LEU A 98 7.48 2.36 -7.27
N GLN A 99 8.42 3.30 -7.45
CA GLN A 99 9.84 3.00 -7.54
C GLN A 99 10.47 2.96 -6.13
N TYR A 100 11.33 1.96 -5.89
CA TYR A 100 12.05 1.82 -4.61
C TYR A 100 12.85 3.09 -4.26
N ASN A 101 13.53 3.70 -5.24
CA ASN A 101 14.30 4.92 -5.02
C ASN A 101 13.42 6.09 -4.55
N SER A 102 12.18 6.21 -5.06
CA SER A 102 11.24 7.23 -4.58
C SER A 102 10.87 7.00 -3.12
N ILE A 103 10.58 5.75 -2.74
CA ILE A 103 10.27 5.38 -1.35
C ILE A 103 11.47 5.65 -0.43
N ARG A 104 12.67 5.22 -0.83
CA ARG A 104 13.92 5.45 -0.11
C ARG A 104 14.17 6.94 0.10
N ASN A 105 14.10 7.75 -0.95
CA ASN A 105 14.29 9.20 -0.86
C ASN A 105 13.28 9.85 0.10
N SER A 106 12.00 9.43 0.07
CA SER A 106 11.00 9.92 1.03
C SER A 106 11.33 9.52 2.48
N LEU A 107 11.88 8.33 2.70
CA LEU A 107 12.29 7.88 4.04
C LEU A 107 13.55 8.61 4.54
N ASP A 108 14.50 8.88 3.65
CA ASP A 108 15.69 9.67 3.95
C ASP A 108 15.33 11.11 4.31
N GLN A 109 14.40 11.73 3.57
CA GLN A 109 13.91 13.09 3.87
C GLN A 109 13.29 13.22 5.26
N ILE A 110 12.67 12.16 5.77
CA ILE A 110 12.10 12.16 7.11
C ILE A 110 13.10 11.67 8.17
N ASN A 111 14.40 11.53 7.83
CA ASN A 111 15.44 10.97 8.68
C ASN A 111 14.99 9.66 9.34
N PHE A 112 14.51 8.72 8.53
CA PHE A 112 14.19 7.37 8.99
C PHE A 112 15.47 6.55 9.19
N LEU A 113 15.41 5.50 10.00
CA LEU A 113 16.59 4.72 10.36
C LEU A 113 17.13 3.95 9.14
N SER A 114 18.39 4.18 8.75
CA SER A 114 19.00 3.59 7.54
C SER A 114 18.91 2.06 7.51
N HIS A 115 19.18 1.38 8.62
CA HIS A 115 19.04 -0.09 8.71
C HIS A 115 17.58 -0.56 8.48
N ALA A 116 16.59 0.26 8.86
CA ALA A 116 15.18 -0.07 8.62
C ALA A 116 14.79 0.16 7.16
N ILE A 117 15.45 1.09 6.45
CA ILE A 117 15.28 1.29 5.01
C ILE A 117 15.89 0.12 4.24
N GLU A 118 17.05 -0.38 4.66
CA GLU A 118 17.69 -1.57 4.07
C GLU A 118 16.79 -2.80 4.18
N THR A 119 16.21 -3.08 5.36
CA THR A 119 15.24 -4.19 5.50
C THR A 119 13.97 -4.00 4.64
N LEU A 120 13.60 -2.76 4.31
CA LEU A 120 12.49 -2.50 3.39
C LEU A 120 12.83 -2.93 1.96
N GLN A 121 14.10 -2.82 1.57
CA GLN A 121 14.57 -3.31 0.28
C GLN A 121 14.27 -4.80 0.12
N ASP A 122 14.60 -5.60 1.12
CA ASP A 122 14.36 -7.04 1.14
C ASP A 122 12.87 -7.39 1.11
N ILE A 123 12.02 -6.52 1.69
CA ILE A 123 10.56 -6.67 1.67
C ILE A 123 9.96 -6.33 0.29
N LEU A 124 10.54 -5.37 -0.43
CA LEU A 124 9.94 -4.81 -1.66
C LEU A 124 10.53 -5.38 -2.95
N ILE A 125 11.82 -5.69 -2.97
CA ILE A 125 12.59 -6.12 -4.14
C ILE A 125 12.69 -7.65 -4.17
N ASP A 126 12.80 -8.24 -5.38
CA ASP A 126 12.97 -9.69 -5.60
C ASP A 126 11.91 -10.59 -4.98
N ARG A 127 10.71 -10.04 -4.76
CA ARG A 127 9.55 -10.83 -4.34
C ARG A 127 9.20 -11.84 -5.42
N LYS A 128 9.35 -13.12 -5.08
CA LYS A 128 8.90 -14.24 -5.90
C LYS A 128 7.51 -14.70 -5.45
N VAL A 129 6.61 -14.82 -6.40
CA VAL A 129 5.31 -15.45 -6.22
C VAL A 129 5.43 -16.90 -6.60
N THR A 130 5.16 -17.82 -5.66
CA THR A 130 5.08 -19.25 -5.94
C THR A 130 3.62 -19.69 -5.97
N ILE A 131 3.17 -20.20 -7.12
CA ILE A 131 1.81 -20.70 -7.33
C ILE A 131 1.88 -22.22 -7.34
N GLN A 132 1.17 -22.86 -6.40
CA GLN A 132 1.03 -24.32 -6.40
C GLN A 132 0.01 -24.75 -7.46
N ARG A 133 0.42 -25.67 -8.35
CA ARG A 133 -0.43 -26.30 -9.38
C ARG A 133 -0.41 -27.81 -9.22
N ALA A 134 -1.38 -28.50 -9.81
CA ALA A 134 -1.39 -29.97 -9.90
C ALA A 134 -0.13 -30.55 -10.60
N GLN A 135 0.52 -29.75 -11.45
CA GLN A 135 1.74 -30.09 -12.20
C GLN A 135 3.03 -29.69 -11.46
N GLY A 136 2.93 -29.15 -10.23
CA GLY A 136 4.05 -28.65 -9.43
C GLY A 136 4.04 -27.13 -9.21
N PRO A 137 4.93 -26.62 -8.34
CA PRO A 137 5.07 -25.19 -8.06
C PRO A 137 5.61 -24.44 -9.28
N VAL A 138 5.05 -23.27 -9.56
CA VAL A 138 5.60 -22.30 -10.52
C VAL A 138 5.95 -21.02 -9.79
N SER A 139 7.22 -20.63 -9.81
CA SER A 139 7.69 -19.36 -9.25
C SER A 139 7.87 -18.31 -10.34
N ARG A 140 7.38 -17.08 -10.09
CA ARG A 140 7.57 -15.91 -10.98
C ARG A 140 7.95 -14.69 -10.18
N SER A 141 8.57 -13.70 -10.83
CA SER A 141 8.72 -12.38 -10.20
C SER A 141 7.34 -11.75 -9.98
N GLN A 142 7.11 -11.15 -8.81
CA GLN A 142 5.87 -10.43 -8.51
C GLN A 142 5.59 -9.32 -9.54
N GLN A 143 6.63 -8.71 -10.12
CA GLN A 143 6.51 -7.64 -11.12
C GLN A 143 5.94 -8.12 -12.47
N GLU A 144 6.01 -9.42 -12.76
CA GLU A 144 5.46 -10.04 -13.97
C GLU A 144 3.99 -10.47 -13.80
N VAL A 145 3.44 -10.32 -12.59
CA VAL A 145 2.07 -10.70 -12.25
C VAL A 145 1.23 -9.42 -12.13
N PRO A 146 0.11 -9.28 -12.87
CA PRO A 146 -0.80 -8.15 -12.70
C PRO A 146 -1.32 -8.07 -11.25
N THR A 147 -1.04 -6.96 -10.56
CA THR A 147 -1.63 -6.67 -9.25
C THR A 147 -2.90 -5.84 -9.47
N GLN A 148 -4.04 -6.27 -8.92
CA GLN A 148 -5.21 -5.40 -8.78
C GLN A 148 -5.50 -5.24 -7.29
N VAL A 149 -5.42 -4.00 -6.81
CA VAL A 149 -5.94 -3.65 -5.49
C VAL A 149 -7.43 -3.44 -5.66
N GLN A 150 -8.22 -4.24 -4.96
CA GLN A 150 -9.67 -4.08 -4.93
C GLN A 150 -9.96 -2.81 -4.12
N TRP A 151 -10.62 -1.85 -4.74
CA TRP A 151 -11.17 -0.69 -4.04
C TRP A 151 -12.09 -1.19 -2.92
N PHE A 152 -11.92 -0.64 -1.71
CA PHE A 152 -12.97 -0.71 -0.69
C PHE A 152 -14.13 0.19 -1.10
#